data_AF-A8T681-F1
#
_entry.id   AF-A8T681-F1
#
_cell.length_a   1.000
_cell.length_b   1.000
_cell.length_c   1.000
_cell.angle_alpha   90.00
_cell.angle_beta   90.00
_cell.angle_gamma   90.00
#
_symmetry.space_group_name_H-M   'P 1'
#
loop_
_entity.id
_entity.type
_entity.pdbx_description
1 polymer ?
#
loop_
_entity_poly.entity_id
_entity_poly.type
_entity_poly.pdbx_seq_one_letter_code
_entity_poly.pdbx_strand_id
1 'polypeptide(L)'
;MKVIEIARKMNNNLLEQYLAVADQPVKDFMAEVLESLGKQKSEMQEPLITLHYFGALLEVRLVSFDGDRPAYKQNKDKVKELAN
;
A
#
# COMPACT_ATOMS: atom_id res chain seq x y z
N MET A 1 10.10 27.61 -17.65
CA MET A 1 10.05 26.19 -18.06
C MET A 1 10.16 25.34 -16.80
N LYS A 2 9.05 24.76 -16.33
CA LYS A 2 9.01 23.82 -15.20
C LYS A 2 9.35 22.43 -15.73
N VAL A 3 10.60 22.02 -15.60
CA VAL A 3 11.06 20.68 -16.04
C VAL A 3 11.62 19.91 -14.86
N ILE A 4 11.00 19.98 -13.68
CA ILE A 4 11.29 19.03 -12.58
C ILE A 4 10.03 18.87 -11.72
N GLU A 5 8.95 18.38 -12.34
CA GLU A 5 7.74 17.93 -11.62
C GLU A 5 7.40 16.48 -12.02
N ILE A 6 8.42 15.71 -12.41
CA ILE A 6 8.30 14.33 -12.91
C ILE A 6 8.55 13.29 -11.79
N ALA A 7 8.97 13.71 -10.59
CA ALA A 7 9.02 12.84 -9.41
C ALA A 7 7.66 12.74 -8.68
N ARG A 8 6.54 13.06 -9.35
CA ARG A 8 5.21 13.09 -8.77
C ARG A 8 4.44 11.84 -9.20
N LYS A 9 4.43 10.84 -8.31
CA LYS A 9 3.73 9.54 -8.41
C LYS A 9 4.21 8.65 -9.55
N MET A 10 4.93 7.57 -9.24
CA MET A 10 4.61 6.31 -9.91
C MET A 10 3.09 6.15 -9.82
N ASN A 11 2.39 6.08 -10.96
CA ASN A 11 0.96 5.85 -10.96
C ASN A 11 0.70 4.62 -10.09
N ASN A 12 -0.13 4.71 -9.05
CA ASN A 12 -0.44 3.57 -8.18
C ASN A 12 -0.91 2.35 -9.01
N ASN A 13 -1.60 2.62 -10.12
CA ASN A 13 -2.04 1.64 -11.09
C ASN A 13 -0.88 0.86 -11.76
N LEU A 14 0.34 1.40 -11.77
CA LEU A 14 1.48 0.78 -12.44
C LEU A 14 1.99 -0.43 -11.65
N LEU A 15 2.07 -0.34 -10.32
CA LEU A 15 2.44 -1.50 -9.49
C LEU A 15 1.38 -2.60 -9.61
N GLU A 16 0.10 -2.24 -9.54
CA GLU A 16 -1.01 -3.19 -9.73
C GLU A 16 -0.98 -3.86 -11.10
N GLN A 17 -0.71 -3.10 -12.16
CA GLN A 17 -0.56 -3.64 -13.52
C GLN A 17 0.63 -4.59 -13.64
N TYR A 18 1.79 -4.24 -13.06
CA TYR A 18 2.95 -5.13 -13.05
C TYR A 18 2.67 -6.41 -12.26
N LEU A 19 2.04 -6.30 -11.09
CA LEU A 19 1.68 -7.48 -10.31
C LEU A 19 0.63 -8.33 -10.99
N ALA A 20 -0.30 -7.77 -11.77
CA ALA A 20 -1.28 -8.57 -12.50
C ALA A 20 -0.62 -9.55 -13.49
N VAL A 21 0.42 -9.09 -14.20
CA VAL A 21 1.13 -9.86 -15.23
C VAL A 21 2.39 -10.57 -14.72
N ALA A 22 2.80 -10.34 -13.47
CA ALA A 22 3.97 -10.99 -12.88
C ALA A 22 3.74 -12.49 -12.63
N ASP A 23 4.83 -13.24 -12.59
CA ASP A 23 4.83 -14.65 -12.22
C ASP A 23 4.39 -14.85 -10.76
N GLN A 24 3.82 -16.03 -10.46
CA GLN A 24 3.30 -16.35 -9.14
C GLN A 24 4.31 -16.14 -8.00
N PRO A 25 5.61 -16.51 -8.12
CA PRO A 25 6.58 -16.27 -7.05
C PRO A 25 6.75 -14.79 -6.68
N VAL A 26 6.61 -13.88 -7.64
CA VAL A 26 6.69 -12.43 -7.38
C VAL A 26 5.44 -11.95 -6.64
N LYS A 27 4.27 -12.47 -7.02
CA LYS A 27 3.00 -12.17 -6.34
C LYS A 27 3.03 -12.66 -4.89
N ASP A 28 3.49 -13.89 -4.67
CA ASP A 28 3.60 -14.50 -3.35
C ASP A 28 4.56 -13.70 -2.46
N PHE A 29 5.73 -13.33 -2.99
CA PHE A 29 6.67 -12.47 -2.28
C PHE A 29 6.05 -11.13 -1.87
N MET A 30 5.33 -10.46 -2.78
CA MET A 30 4.67 -9.20 -2.47
C MET A 30 3.53 -9.37 -1.45
N ALA A 31 2.83 -10.50 -1.47
CA ALA A 31 1.82 -10.83 -0.46
C ALA A 31 2.46 -10.99 0.93
N GLU A 32 3.57 -11.72 1.03
CA GLU A 32 4.33 -11.88 2.29
C GLU A 32 4.85 -10.55 2.83
N VAL A 33 5.38 -9.68 1.96
CA VAL A 33 5.81 -8.32 2.33
C VAL A 33 4.66 -7.52 2.93
N LEU A 34 3.51 -7.49 2.26
CA LEU A 34 2.34 -6.74 2.72
C LEU A 34 1.75 -7.32 4.01
N GLU A 35 1.70 -8.65 4.13
CA GLU A 35 1.23 -9.32 5.33
C GLU A 35 2.12 -9.02 6.53
N SER A 36 3.45 -9.08 6.36
CA SER A 36 4.42 -8.81 7.41
C SER A 36 4.31 -7.37 7.93
N LEU A 37 4.22 -6.41 7.01
CA LEU A 37 4.01 -4.99 7.35
C LEU A 37 2.65 -4.76 8.03
N GLY A 38 1.60 -5.47 7.58
CA GLY A 38 0.27 -5.43 8.18
C GLY A 38 0.27 -5.92 9.63
N LYS A 39 0.95 -7.04 9.90
CA LYS A 39 1.11 -7.60 11.26
C LYS A 39 1.83 -6.64 12.20
N GLN A 40 2.98 -6.09 11.77
CA GLN A 40 3.73 -5.11 12.56
C GLN A 40 2.88 -3.90 12.93
N LYS A 41 2.12 -3.37 11.97
CA LYS A 41 1.19 -2.26 12.20
C LYS A 41 0.10 -2.61 13.23
N SER A 42 -0.50 -3.81 13.12
CA SER A 42 -1.51 -4.29 14.08
C SER A 42 -0.96 -4.46 15.50
N GLU A 43 0.33 -4.79 15.62
CA GLU A 43 1.03 -4.95 16.88
C GLU A 43 1.60 -3.62 17.44
N MET A 44 1.21 -2.48 16.87
CA MET A 44 1.73 -1.13 17.20
C MET A 44 3.25 -0.99 17.05
N GLN A 45 3.87 -1.85 16.25
CA GLN A 45 5.27 -1.73 15.86
C GLN A 45 5.40 -0.81 14.65
N GLU A 46 6.60 -0.26 14.43
CA GLU A 46 6.88 0.44 13.17
C GLU A 46 6.80 -0.59 12.02
N PRO A 47 5.93 -0.39 11.01
CA PRO A 47 5.79 -1.35 9.92
C PRO A 47 6.92 -1.11 8.90
N LEU A 48 8.05 -1.75 9.18
CA LEU A 48 9.29 -1.70 8.43
C LEU A 48 9.85 -3.12 8.29
N ILE A 49 10.18 -3.51 7.06
CA ILE A 49 10.92 -4.74 6.79
C ILE A 49 12.26 -4.42 6.13
N THR A 50 13.24 -5.26 6.42
CA THR A 50 14.59 -5.17 5.88
C THR A 50 14.89 -6.47 5.14
N LEU A 51 15.22 -6.36 3.86
CA LEU A 51 15.42 -7.47 2.95
C LEU A 51 16.88 -7.46 2.45
N HIS A 52 17.50 -8.64 2.44
CA HIS A 52 18.85 -8.82 1.92
C HIS A 52 18.78 -9.70 0.68
N TYR A 53 19.28 -9.21 -0.45
CA TYR A 53 19.26 -9.96 -1.71
C TYR A 53 20.47 -9.59 -2.58
N PHE A 54 21.28 -10.57 -2.98
CA PHE A 54 22.47 -10.37 -3.82
C PHE A 54 23.44 -9.29 -3.30
N GLY A 55 23.59 -9.18 -1.97
CA GLY A 55 24.43 -8.16 -1.34
C GLY A 55 23.80 -6.76 -1.29
N ALA A 56 22.60 -6.58 -1.85
CA ALA A 56 21.81 -5.38 -1.65
C ALA A 56 21.01 -5.46 -0.34
N LEU A 57 20.94 -4.33 0.35
CA LEU A 57 20.07 -4.11 1.49
C LEU A 57 18.91 -3.22 1.06
N LEU A 58 17.68 -3.73 1.15
CA LEU A 58 16.46 -3.03 0.81
C LEU A 58 15.61 -2.83 2.06
N GLU A 59 15.15 -1.60 2.27
CA GLU A 59 14.19 -1.26 3.31
C GLU A 59 12.83 -0.93 2.69
N VAL A 60 11.76 -1.52 3.21
CA VAL A 60 10.39 -1.25 2.79
C VAL A 60 9.57 -0.84 4.00
N ARG A 61 9.05 0.39 4.00
CA ARG A 61 8.21 0.95 5.06
C ARG A 61 6.78 1.12 4.58
N LEU A 62 5.81 0.69 5.38
CA LEU A 62 4.41 1.00 5.15
C LEU A 62 4.10 2.42 5.65
N VAL A 63 3.78 3.33 4.72
CA VAL A 63 3.50 4.74 5.04
C VAL A 63 2.03 4.95 5.42
N SER A 64 1.12 4.30 4.70
CA SER A 64 -0.32 4.41 4.90
C SER A 64 -1.05 3.19 4.34
N PHE A 65 -2.19 2.84 4.93
CA PHE A 65 -3.06 1.77 4.44
C PHE A 65 -4.48 2.29 4.28
N ASP A 66 -4.96 2.42 3.04
CA ASP A 66 -6.27 3.01 2.73
C ASP A 66 -7.47 2.16 3.19
N GLY A 67 -7.22 0.89 3.55
CA GLY A 67 -8.22 -0.04 4.07
C GLY A 67 -8.63 0.21 5.53
N ASP A 68 -7.94 1.12 6.25
CA ASP A 68 -8.27 1.46 7.64
C ASP A 68 -9.49 2.38 7.77
N ARG A 69 -10.13 2.75 6.67
CA ARG A 69 -11.35 3.56 6.75
C ARG A 69 -12.39 2.78 7.55
N PRO A 70 -12.79 3.28 8.73
CA PRO A 70 -13.78 2.58 9.51
C PRO A 70 -15.08 2.45 8.72
N ALA A 71 -15.58 1.21 8.61
CA ALA A 71 -16.83 0.88 7.93
C ALA A 71 -18.05 1.69 8.42
N TYR A 72 -17.96 2.34 9.58
CA TYR A 72 -19.04 3.18 10.13
C TYR A 72 -19.18 4.58 9.50
N LYS A 73 -18.28 5.03 8.60
CA LYS A 73 -18.41 6.35 7.96
C LYS A 73 -19.20 6.36 6.64
N GLN A 74 -19.53 5.21 6.06
CA GLN A 74 -20.33 5.18 4.81
C GLN A 74 -21.83 5.44 5.03
N ASN A 75 -22.32 5.39 6.27
CA ASN A 75 -23.73 5.59 6.59
C ASN A 75 -24.12 7.03 6.99
N LYS A 76 -23.18 7.99 7.07
CA LYS A 76 -23.56 9.39 7.39
C LYS A 76 -23.98 10.20 6.15
N ASP A 77 -23.46 9.85 4.98
CA ASP A 77 -23.75 10.58 3.75
C ASP A 77 -25.07 10.12 3.11
N LYS A 78 -25.43 8.82 3.22
CA LYS A 78 -26.75 8.32 2.76
C LYS A 78 -27.92 8.78 3.62
N VAL A 79 -27.72 9.00 4.92
CA VAL A 79 -28.81 9.42 5.83
C VAL A 79 -29.18 10.90 5.64
N LYS A 80 -28.27 11.72 5.10
CA LYS A 80 -28.58 13.13 4.77
C LYS A 80 -29.35 13.30 3.45
N GLU A 81 -29.22 12.37 2.51
CA GLU A 81 -29.94 12.43 1.22
C GLU A 81 -31.40 11.96 1.34
N LEU A 82 -31.71 11.12 2.34
CA LEU A 82 -33.07 10.66 2.64
C LEU A 82 -33.85 11.62 3.58
N ALA A 83 -33.22 12.69 4.05
CA ALA A 83 -33.79 13.65 4.99
C ALA A 83 -34.11 15.03 4.37
N ASN A 84 -34.03 15.15 3.04
CA ASN A 84 -34.48 16.32 2.27
C ASN A 84 -35.62 15.96 1.33
#